data_AF-A0A2V8KHG4-F1
#
_entry.id   AF-A0A2V8KHG4-F1
#
_cell.length_a   1.000
_cell.length_b   1.000
_cell.length_c   1.000
_cell.angle_alpha   90.00
_cell.angle_beta   90.00
_cell.angle_gamma   90.00
#
_symmetry.space_group_name_H-M   'P 1'
#
loop_
_entity.id
_entity.type
_entity.pdbx_description
1 polymer ?
#
loop_
_entity_poly.entity_id
_entity_poly.type
_entity_poly.pdbx_seq_one_letter_code
_entity_poly.pdbx_strand_id
1 'polypeptide(L)' 'EAAALVRNYYELVPAREWESLGVTGKTKPLAFVIVVIGSTPQASTGNFQAPLLVNYEKMMGKQVILTDSGLSVRQPLM' A
#
# COMPACT_ATOMS: atom_id res chain seq x y z
N GLU A 1 13.72 -17.02 -1.82
CA GLU A 1 12.26 -16.80 -1.85
C GLU A 1 11.96 -15.33 -1.63
N ALA A 2 10.84 -14.81 -2.12
CA ALA A 2 10.43 -13.44 -1.85
C ALA A 2 9.97 -13.33 -0.39
N ALA A 3 10.59 -12.45 0.39
CA ALA A 3 10.16 -12.18 1.77
C ALA A 3 9.02 -11.16 1.77
N ALA A 4 7.94 -11.45 2.51
CA ALA A 4 6.88 -10.49 2.75
C ALA A 4 7.28 -9.54 3.89
N LEU A 5 7.37 -8.23 3.61
CA LEU A 5 7.70 -7.20 4.60
C LEU A 5 6.53 -6.88 5.53
N VAL A 6 5.31 -6.80 4.97
CA VAL A 6 4.06 -6.62 5.72
C VAL A 6 3.06 -7.66 5.21
N ARG A 7 2.61 -8.53 6.11
CA ARG A 7 1.60 -9.54 5.78
C ARG A 7 0.21 -8.92 5.81
N ASN A 8 -0.70 -9.45 5.00
CA ASN A 8 -2.11 -9.04 4.96
C ASN A 8 -2.32 -7.52 4.77
N TYR A 9 -1.44 -6.87 4.01
CA TYR A 9 -1.43 -5.40 3.90
C TYR A 9 -2.77 -4.80 3.41
N TYR A 10 -3.52 -5.53 2.60
CA TYR A 10 -4.85 -5.10 2.13
C TYR A 10 -5.91 -5.07 3.25
N GLU A 11 -5.79 -5.93 4.27
CA GLU A 11 -6.72 -5.98 5.41
C GLU A 11 -6.54 -4.78 6.35
N LEU A 12 -5.39 -4.11 6.28
CA LEU A 12 -5.10 -2.90 7.04
C LEU A 12 -5.74 -1.65 6.44
N VAL A 13 -6.19 -1.72 5.18
CA VAL A 13 -6.87 -0.62 4.50
C VAL A 13 -8.37 -0.67 4.89
N PRO A 14 -8.93 0.40 5.50
CA PRO A 14 -10.34 0.40 5.88
C PRO A 14 -11.27 0.18 4.66
N ALA A 15 -12.33 -0.62 4.83
CA ALA A 15 -13.24 -1.00 3.74
C ALA A 15 -13.80 0.19 2.95
N ARG A 16 -14.19 1.27 3.65
CA ARG A 16 -14.66 2.53 3.04
C ARG A 16 -13.70 3.10 1.99
N GLU A 17 -12.39 2.83 2.14
CA GLU A 17 -11.39 3.36 1.25
C GLU A 17 -11.39 2.61 -0.09
N TRP A 18 -11.64 1.30 -0.06
CA TRP A 18 -11.86 0.48 -1.24
C TRP A 18 -13.19 0.79 -1.92
N GLU A 19 -14.24 0.93 -1.13
CA GLU A 19 -15.59 1.27 -1.60
C GLU A 19 -15.60 2.62 -2.34
N SER A 20 -14.87 3.62 -1.86
CA SER A 20 -14.79 4.93 -2.53
C SER A 20 -14.08 4.87 -3.89
N LEU A 21 -13.34 3.81 -4.18
CA LEU A 21 -12.74 3.54 -5.49
C LEU A 21 -13.62 2.64 -6.37
N GLY A 22 -14.81 2.25 -5.88
CA GLY A 22 -15.69 1.31 -6.57
C GLY A 22 -15.16 -0.12 -6.59
N VAL A 23 -14.24 -0.49 -5.69
CA VAL A 23 -13.81 -1.88 -5.52
C VAL A 23 -14.92 -2.61 -4.78
N THR A 24 -15.59 -3.53 -5.46
CA THR A 24 -16.67 -4.35 -4.90
C THR A 24 -16.45 -5.81 -5.27
N GLY A 25 -16.73 -6.74 -4.35
CA GLY A 25 -16.84 -8.19 -4.51
C GLY A 25 -15.86 -8.91 -5.46
N LYS A 26 -15.98 -8.68 -6.76
CA LYS A 26 -15.20 -9.32 -7.83
C LYS A 26 -13.99 -8.50 -8.29
N THR A 27 -13.95 -7.19 -8.05
CA THR A 27 -12.83 -6.33 -8.45
C THR A 27 -11.61 -6.68 -7.60
N LYS A 28 -10.51 -7.05 -8.26
CA LYS A 28 -9.26 -7.34 -7.57
C LYS A 28 -8.63 -6.02 -7.08
N PRO A 29 -8.47 -5.81 -5.76
CA PRO A 29 -7.82 -4.61 -5.26
C PRO A 29 -6.32 -4.63 -5.59
N LEU A 30 -5.79 -3.46 -5.95
CA LEU A 30 -4.36 -3.24 -6.11
C LEU A 30 -3.92 -2.19 -5.09
N ALA A 31 -2.90 -2.49 -4.29
CA ALA A 31 -2.20 -1.49 -3.49
C ALA A 31 -0.71 -1.49 -3.81
N PHE A 32 -0.13 -0.29 -3.87
CA PHE A 32 1.30 -0.09 -4.06
C PHE A 32 1.87 0.76 -2.93
N VAL A 33 3.16 0.62 -2.68
CA VAL A 33 3.92 1.42 -1.72
C VAL A 33 4.89 2.31 -2.49
N ILE A 34 4.99 3.57 -2.09
CA ILE A 34 6.00 4.48 -2.63
C ILE A 34 7.34 4.15 -1.97
N VAL A 35 8.35 3.92 -2.82
CA VAL A 35 9.73 3.67 -2.38
C VAL A 35 10.54 4.96 -2.49
N VAL A 36 11.23 5.29 -1.40
CA VAL A 36 12.31 6.27 -1.38
C VAL A 36 13.60 5.52 -1.67
N ILE A 37 14.21 5.82 -2.82
CA ILE A 37 15.46 5.20 -3.25
C ILE A 37 16.63 5.82 -2.48
N GLY A 38 17.33 4.99 -1.72
CA GLY A 38 18.54 5.39 -1.00
C GLY A 38 19.77 5.43 -1.90
N SER A 39 20.91 5.86 -1.35
CA SER A 39 22.20 5.82 -2.05
C SER A 39 22.67 4.39 -2.36
N THR A 40 22.14 3.40 -1.66
CA THR A 40 22.28 1.98 -1.94
C THR A 40 20.90 1.29 -1.89
N PRO A 41 20.73 0.10 -2.50
CA PRO A 41 19.47 -0.65 -2.38
C PRO A 41 19.05 -0.90 -0.92
N GLN A 42 20.00 -1.21 -0.03
CA GLN A 42 19.75 -1.46 1.39
C GLN A 42 19.33 -0.20 2.15
N ALA A 43 19.75 0.98 1.67
CA ALA A 43 19.34 2.27 2.22
C ALA A 43 17.95 2.72 1.71
N SER A 44 17.29 1.96 0.84
CA SER A 44 15.97 2.29 0.33
C SER A 44 14.88 1.92 1.33
N THR A 45 13.85 2.77 1.41
CA THR A 45 12.73 2.57 2.34
C THR A 45 11.40 2.69 1.62
N GLY A 46 10.37 1.96 2.09
CA GLY A 46 9.00 2.11 1.63
C GLY A 46 8.14 2.87 2.62
N ASN A 47 7.18 3.66 2.10
CA ASN A 47 6.12 4.25 2.91
C ASN A 47 4.92 3.30 3.01
N PHE A 48 4.90 2.46 4.03
CA PHE A 48 3.81 1.51 4.29
C PHE A 48 2.65 2.12 5.08
N GLN A 49 2.81 3.36 5.58
CA GLN A 49 1.68 4.08 6.18
C GLN A 49 0.76 4.68 5.11
N ALA A 50 1.27 4.97 3.91
CA ALA A 50 0.52 5.70 2.89
C ALA A 50 0.44 4.96 1.53
N PRO A 51 -0.30 3.83 1.43
CA PRO A 51 -0.45 3.10 0.18
C PRO A 51 -1.15 3.91 -0.91
N LEU A 52 -0.78 3.61 -2.16
CA LEU A 52 -1.53 3.96 -3.37
C LEU A 52 -2.52 2.84 -3.66
N LEU A 53 -3.81 3.12 -3.53
CA LEU A 53 -4.89 2.21 -3.86
C LEU A 53 -5.32 2.45 -5.30
N VAL A 54 -5.50 1.39 -6.08
CA VAL A 54 -5.86 1.47 -7.49
C VAL A 54 -7.00 0.51 -7.80
N ASN A 55 -8.05 1.03 -8.44
CA ASN A 55 -9.04 0.25 -9.15
C ASN A 55 -8.82 0.44 -10.66
N TYR A 56 -8.14 -0.51 -11.29
CA TYR A 56 -7.81 -0.44 -12.71
C TYR A 56 -9.05 -0.54 -13.61
N GLU A 57 -10.08 -1.30 -13.22
CA GLU A 57 -11.31 -1.45 -14.00
C GLU A 57 -12.07 -0.12 -14.15
N LYS A 58 -12.00 0.73 -13.11
CA LYS A 58 -12.63 2.05 -13.09
C LYS A 58 -11.67 3.19 -13.43
N MET A 59 -10.38 2.89 -13.63
CA MET A 59 -9.31 3.88 -13.78
C MET A 59 -9.29 4.92 -12.64
N MET A 60 -9.59 4.47 -11.42
CA MET A 60 -9.60 5.30 -10.22
C MET A 60 -8.42 4.94 -9.33
N GLY A 61 -7.81 5.95 -8.71
CA GLY A 61 -6.73 5.75 -7.76
C GLY A 61 -6.75 6.80 -6.66
N LYS A 62 -6.19 6.46 -5.50
CA LYS A 62 -6.00 7.42 -4.39
C LYS A 62 -4.86 6.99 -3.48
N GLN A 63 -4.27 7.97 -2.80
CA GLN A 63 -3.34 7.72 -1.70
C GLN A 63 -4.09 7.86 -0.37
N VAL A 64 -3.95 6.88 0.52
CA VAL A 64 -4.61 6.87 1.84
C VAL A 64 -3.56 6.85 2.93
N ILE A 65 -3.78 7.56 4.04
CA ILE A 65 -2.95 7.45 5.24
C ILE A 65 -3.61 6.47 6.21
N LEU A 66 -2.89 5.40 6.60
CA LEU A 66 -3.33 4.41 7.57
C LEU A 66 -2.94 4.86 8.98
N THR A 67 -3.74 5.76 9.57
CA THR A 67 -3.46 6.46 10.84
C THR A 67 -3.20 5.52 12.02
N ASP A 68 -3.90 4.38 12.10
CA ASP A 68 -3.87 3.48 13.27
C ASP A 68 -3.18 2.14 12.98
N SER A 69 -2.34 2.08 11.94
CA SER A 69 -1.72 0.84 11.48
C SER A 69 -0.42 0.45 12.21
N GLY A 70 0.21 1.40 12.92
CA GLY A 70 1.56 1.22 13.48
C GLY A 70 2.66 1.09 12.42
N LEU A 71 2.35 1.30 11.13
CA LEU A 71 3.29 1.15 10.04
C LEU A 71 4.19 2.38 9.86
N SER A 72 5.42 2.12 9.44
CA SER A 72 6.43 3.16 9.21
C SER A 72 6.29 3.80 7.82
N VAL A 73 6.55 5.11 7.76
CA VAL A 73 6.76 5.86 6.50
C VAL A 73 8.15 5.62 5.89
N ARG A 74 9.06 4.98 6.64
CA ARG A 74 10.45 4.68 6.26
C ARG A 74 10.80 3.24 6.62
N GLN A 75 10.00 2.28 6.18
CA GLN A 75 10.26 0.85 6.41
C GLN A 75 11.43 0.38 5.54
N PRO A 76 12.49 -0.23 6.10
CA PRO A 76 13.55 -0.85 5.29
C PRO A 76 13.02 -1.94 4.35
N LEU A 77 13.59 -2.04 3.15
CA LEU A 77 13.15 -3.00 2.13
C LEU A 77 13.98 -4.28 2.06
N MET A 78 15.15 -4.30 2.70
CA MET A 78 16.13 -5.39 2.70
C MET A 78 16.59 -5.71 4.11
#